data_AF-A0A179BN72-F1
#
_entry.id   AF-A0A179BN72-F1
#
_cell.length_a   1.000
_cell.length_b   1.000
_cell.length_c   1.000
_cell.angle_alpha   90.00
_cell.angle_beta   90.00
_cell.angle_gamma   90.00
#
_symmetry.space_group_name_H-M   'P 1'
#
loop_
_entity.id
_entity.type
_entity.pdbx_description
1 polymer ?
#
loop_
_entity_poly.entity_id
_entity_poly.type
_entity_poly.pdbx_seq_one_letter_code
_entity_poly.pdbx_strand_id
1 'polypeptide(L)'
;MSLLGWATLVLAGATTISVGFTAWMASKTSQLAEANEKLLEQNERHHIIDVRPIILIESKFNYELMENRRSLLKPVHPSDWSAIFPGMQSNFVLMGFESALKNIGTGVAMNPTMLIRFENSAVKELETDFSPVAAGSSLPLEKIVFSARLDSAFLDQNRRFKPEEYQHLIGQSWDIFIRYYDIYGNVYYTRHPKDPNQRWTNLGERGEDIPPGKSKAEMEAELAMLTSTSSDYREVR
;
A
#
# COMPACT_ATOMS: atom_id res chain seq x y z
N MET A 1 71.89 22.41 -29.76
CA MET A 1 70.42 22.30 -29.63
C MET A 1 69.80 23.66 -29.89
N SER A 2 68.82 23.76 -30.79
CA SER A 2 68.23 25.05 -31.17
C SER A 2 67.29 25.58 -30.08
N LEU A 3 67.19 26.91 -29.96
CA LEU A 3 66.28 27.61 -29.05
C LEU A 3 64.82 27.15 -29.20
N LEU A 4 64.44 26.74 -30.42
CA LEU A 4 63.14 26.19 -30.76
C LEU A 4 62.84 24.84 -30.08
N GLY A 5 63.86 23.99 -29.91
CA GLY A 5 63.72 22.67 -29.27
C GLY A 5 63.48 22.77 -27.77
N TRP A 6 64.06 23.77 -27.11
CA TRP A 6 63.80 24.06 -25.69
C TRP A 6 62.39 24.62 -25.47
N ALA A 7 61.94 25.52 -26.33
CA ALA A 7 60.59 26.08 -26.24
C ALA A 7 59.50 25.01 -26.41
N THR A 8 59.68 24.05 -27.33
CA THR A 8 58.74 22.94 -27.54
C THR A 8 58.72 21.97 -26.36
N LEU A 9 59.87 21.67 -25.75
CA LEU A 9 59.96 20.82 -24.56
C LEU A 9 59.26 21.45 -23.35
N VAL A 10 59.45 22.75 -23.13
CA VAL A 10 58.78 23.50 -22.05
C VAL A 10 57.28 23.56 -22.27
N LEU A 11 56.82 23.79 -23.51
CA LEU A 11 55.40 23.81 -23.83
C LEU A 11 54.75 22.44 -23.60
N ALA A 12 55.38 21.35 -24.06
CA ALA A 12 54.90 19.99 -23.85
C ALA A 12 54.84 19.61 -22.36
N GLY A 13 55.83 20.04 -21.58
CA GLY A 13 55.83 19.89 -20.12
C GLY A 13 54.65 20.61 -19.47
N ALA A 14 54.41 21.88 -19.84
CA ALA A 14 53.30 22.67 -19.33
C ALA A 14 51.94 22.04 -19.67
N THR A 15 51.75 21.59 -20.91
CA THR A 15 50.50 20.92 -21.34
C THR A 15 50.27 19.62 -20.57
N THR A 16 51.31 18.82 -20.34
CA THR A 16 51.20 17.56 -19.59
C THR A 16 50.77 17.83 -18.14
N ILE A 17 51.34 18.85 -17.50
CA ILE A 17 50.96 19.27 -16.14
C ILE A 17 49.50 19.76 -16.11
N SER A 18 49.09 20.59 -17.08
CA SER A 18 47.72 21.08 -17.17
C SER A 18 46.71 19.95 -17.36
N VAL A 19 46.98 18.98 -18.25
CA VAL A 19 46.11 17.81 -18.46
C VAL A 19 46.03 16.96 -17.19
N GLY A 20 47.16 16.74 -16.51
CA GLY A 20 47.20 16.03 -15.23
C GLY A 20 46.35 16.72 -14.15
N PHE A 21 46.42 18.05 -14.06
CA PHE A 21 45.62 18.84 -13.13
C PHE A 21 44.13 18.79 -13.48
N THR A 22 43.75 18.90 -14.75
CA THR A 22 42.36 18.79 -15.20
C THR A 22 41.79 17.40 -14.92
N ALA A 23 42.54 16.33 -15.16
CA ALA A 23 42.12 14.96 -14.86
C ALA A 23 41.94 14.75 -13.34
N TRP A 24 42.84 15.29 -12.52
CA TRP A 24 42.72 15.25 -11.06
C TRP A 24 41.50 16.01 -10.55
N MET A 25 41.27 17.23 -11.07
CA MET A 25 40.08 18.02 -10.75
C MET A 25 38.80 17.30 -11.15
N ALA A 26 38.71 16.74 -12.37
CA ALA A 26 37.56 15.98 -12.84
C ALA A 26 37.26 14.76 -11.93
N SER A 27 38.29 14.04 -11.50
CA SER A 27 38.14 12.93 -10.55
C SER A 27 37.60 13.41 -9.20
N LYS A 28 38.10 14.54 -8.67
CA LYS A 28 37.58 15.12 -7.43
C LYS A 28 36.15 15.62 -7.54
N THR A 29 35.78 16.23 -8.66
CA THR A 29 34.41 16.67 -8.92
C THR A 29 33.46 15.48 -9.02
N SER A 30 33.87 14.39 -9.67
CA SER A 30 33.08 13.15 -9.73
C SER A 30 32.87 12.54 -8.34
N GLN A 31 33.91 12.49 -7.50
CA GLN A 31 33.78 12.01 -6.12
C GLN A 31 32.85 12.90 -5.28
N LEU A 32 32.90 14.21 -5.47
CA LEU A 32 32.00 15.16 -4.79
C LEU A 32 30.56 15.02 -5.27
N ALA A 33 30.34 14.77 -6.56
CA ALA A 33 29.01 14.53 -7.11
C ALA A 33 28.39 13.24 -6.53
N GLU A 34 29.15 12.14 -6.49
CA GLU A 34 28.68 10.87 -5.91
C GLU A 34 28.43 11.01 -4.39
N ALA A 35 29.29 11.75 -3.68
CA ALA A 35 29.07 12.03 -2.26
C ALA A 35 27.83 12.89 -2.02
N ASN A 36 27.58 13.90 -2.86
CA ASN A 36 26.37 14.73 -2.78
C ASN A 36 25.11 13.93 -3.10
N GLU A 37 25.14 13.03 -4.08
CA GLU A 37 24.03 12.14 -4.39
C GLU A 37 23.70 11.24 -3.21
N LYS A 38 24.71 10.63 -2.58
CA LYS A 38 24.52 9.82 -1.36
C LYS A 38 23.97 10.64 -0.19
N LEU A 39 24.42 11.88 -0.01
CA LEU A 39 23.91 12.77 1.03
C LEU A 39 22.47 13.21 0.75
N LEU A 40 22.13 13.50 -0.50
CA LEU A 40 20.75 13.79 -0.91
C LEU A 40 19.85 12.59 -0.67
N GLU A 41 20.26 11.39 -1.07
CA GLU A 41 19.52 10.17 -0.78
C GLU A 41 19.34 9.93 0.72
N GLN A 42 20.38 10.12 1.53
CA GLN A 42 20.30 9.98 2.98
C GLN A 42 19.35 11.02 3.58
N ASN A 43 19.46 12.28 3.14
CA ASN A 43 18.60 13.35 3.64
C ASN A 43 17.14 13.14 3.25
N GLU A 44 16.88 12.71 2.01
CA GLU A 44 15.54 12.32 1.57
C GLU A 44 14.99 11.14 2.39
N ARG A 45 15.81 10.11 2.67
CA ARG A 45 15.40 9.00 3.53
C ARG A 45 15.05 9.48 4.94
N HIS A 46 15.84 10.37 5.52
CA HIS A 46 15.56 10.95 6.82
C HIS A 46 14.25 11.76 6.84
N HIS A 47 14.06 12.65 5.86
CA HIS A 47 12.82 13.42 5.73
C HIS A 47 11.58 12.54 5.53
N ILE A 48 11.68 11.46 4.75
CA ILE A 48 10.56 10.54 4.52
C ILE A 48 10.21 9.75 5.79
N ILE A 49 11.22 9.32 6.58
CA ILE A 49 10.98 8.61 7.84
C ILE A 49 10.28 9.53 8.85
N ASP A 50 10.67 10.80 8.92
CA ASP A 50 10.10 11.77 9.85
C ASP A 50 8.63 12.11 9.56
N VAL A 51 8.14 11.81 8.35
CA VAL A 51 6.74 12.07 7.93
C VAL A 51 6.04 10.76 7.54
N ARG A 52 6.47 9.61 8.10
CA ARG A 52 5.87 8.32 7.76
C ARG A 52 4.54 8.13 8.50
N PRO A 53 3.41 7.97 7.78
CA PRO A 53 2.17 7.55 8.39
C PRO A 53 2.24 6.08 8.82
N ILE A 54 1.52 5.71 9.87
CA ILE A 54 1.34 4.31 10.28
C ILE A 54 -0.10 4.16 10.73
N ILE A 55 -0.90 3.45 9.93
CA ILE A 55 -2.32 3.26 10.21
C ILE A 55 -2.58 1.90 10.84
N LEU A 56 -3.39 1.88 11.89
CA LEU A 56 -3.77 0.69 12.65
C LEU A 56 -5.26 0.70 12.96
N ILE A 57 -5.83 -0.49 13.12
CA ILE A 57 -7.12 -0.66 13.78
C ILE A 57 -6.91 -0.70 15.29
N GLU A 58 -7.33 0.35 15.99
CA GLU A 58 -7.36 0.46 17.45
C GLU A 58 -8.69 -0.08 17.98
N SER A 59 -8.63 -1.17 18.74
CA SER A 59 -9.79 -1.68 19.46
C SER A 59 -10.08 -0.80 20.68
N LYS A 60 -11.36 -0.60 21.01
CA LYS A 60 -11.78 0.03 22.29
C LYS A 60 -11.23 -0.71 23.52
N PHE A 61 -10.89 -1.99 23.38
CA PHE A 61 -10.39 -2.86 24.44
C PHE A 61 -8.86 -3.00 24.43
N ASN A 62 -8.15 -1.88 24.58
CA ASN A 62 -6.72 -1.79 24.87
C ASN A 62 -5.74 -2.40 23.82
N TYR A 63 -4.55 -1.82 23.69
CA TYR A 63 -3.56 -2.19 22.68
C TYR A 63 -2.93 -3.57 22.89
N GLU A 64 -2.97 -4.09 24.12
CA GLU A 64 -2.22 -5.28 24.53
C GLU A 64 -3.07 -6.56 24.58
N LEU A 65 -4.39 -6.46 24.60
CA LEU A 65 -5.28 -7.62 24.64
C LEU A 65 -5.59 -8.10 23.24
N MET A 66 -4.68 -8.92 22.72
CA MET A 66 -4.84 -9.63 21.45
C MET A 66 -6.10 -10.53 21.41
N GLU A 67 -6.71 -10.81 22.56
CA GLU A 67 -7.82 -11.75 22.73
C GLU A 67 -9.12 -11.37 22.00
N ASN A 68 -9.31 -10.11 21.59
CA ASN A 68 -10.58 -9.65 21.01
C ASN A 68 -10.60 -9.47 19.48
N ARG A 69 -9.55 -9.88 18.74
CA ARG A 69 -9.57 -9.76 17.27
C ARG A 69 -10.55 -10.72 16.60
N ARG A 70 -10.88 -11.85 17.23
CA ARG A 70 -11.88 -12.81 16.73
C ARG A 70 -13.26 -12.19 16.55
N SER A 71 -13.58 -11.16 17.35
CA SER A 71 -14.86 -10.45 17.36
C SER A 71 -14.81 -9.08 16.65
N LEU A 72 -13.70 -8.78 15.96
CA LEU A 72 -13.48 -7.49 15.30
C LEU A 72 -14.50 -7.25 14.17
N LEU A 73 -14.78 -8.30 13.39
CA LEU A 73 -15.76 -8.27 12.32
C LEU A 73 -17.12 -8.70 12.87
N LYS A 74 -18.09 -7.78 12.87
CA LYS A 74 -19.47 -8.06 13.28
C LYS A 74 -20.39 -7.98 12.07
N PRO A 75 -20.85 -9.12 11.51
CA PRO A 75 -21.76 -9.09 10.36
C PRO A 75 -23.03 -8.32 10.69
N VAL A 76 -23.46 -7.42 9.81
CA VAL A 76 -24.84 -6.92 9.83
C VAL A 76 -25.65 -7.75 8.83
N HIS A 77 -26.69 -8.43 9.32
CA HIS A 77 -27.42 -9.42 8.53
C HIS A 77 -28.12 -8.78 7.31
N PRO A 78 -28.16 -9.44 6.13
CA PRO A 78 -28.78 -8.89 4.93
C PRO A 78 -30.25 -8.50 5.05
N SER A 79 -31.01 -9.14 5.95
CA SER A 79 -32.40 -8.75 6.26
C SER A 79 -32.52 -7.31 6.75
N ASP A 80 -31.46 -6.79 7.37
CA ASP A 80 -31.45 -5.46 7.95
C ASP A 80 -31.02 -4.41 6.92
N TRP A 81 -30.50 -4.84 5.76
CA TRP A 81 -29.97 -3.93 4.74
C TRP A 81 -31.07 -3.16 4.04
N SER A 82 -32.24 -3.76 3.81
CA SER A 82 -33.37 -3.08 3.15
C SER A 82 -33.90 -1.88 3.95
N ALA A 83 -33.74 -1.91 5.28
CA ALA A 83 -34.11 -0.80 6.15
C ALA A 83 -33.09 0.35 6.11
N ILE A 84 -31.81 0.03 5.87
CA ILE A 84 -30.70 0.99 5.89
C ILE A 84 -30.47 1.58 4.49
N PHE A 85 -30.67 0.78 3.44
CA PHE A 85 -30.35 1.09 2.04
C PHE A 85 -31.47 0.64 1.09
N PRO A 86 -32.62 1.34 1.06
CA PRO A 86 -33.70 1.01 0.15
C PRO A 86 -33.24 1.17 -1.31
N GLY A 87 -33.35 0.10 -2.11
CA GLY A 87 -33.08 0.12 -3.56
C GLY A 87 -31.66 -0.21 -4.00
N MET A 88 -30.75 -0.56 -3.08
CA MET A 88 -29.36 -0.85 -3.41
C MET A 88 -29.25 -2.25 -4.06
N GLN A 89 -29.06 -2.29 -5.39
CA GLN A 89 -28.67 -3.51 -6.12
C GLN A 89 -27.15 -3.50 -6.26
N SER A 90 -26.40 -4.37 -5.57
CA SER A 90 -25.04 -4.80 -5.96
C SER A 90 -24.28 -5.50 -4.83
N ASN A 91 -23.14 -6.08 -5.19
CA ASN A 91 -22.13 -6.82 -4.42
C ASN A 91 -21.52 -6.03 -3.25
N PHE A 92 -22.31 -5.53 -2.30
CA PHE A 92 -21.79 -4.90 -1.09
C PHE A 92 -22.03 -5.77 0.14
N VAL A 93 -21.21 -5.56 1.16
CA VAL A 93 -21.24 -6.25 2.44
C VAL A 93 -21.17 -5.22 3.56
N LEU A 94 -22.11 -5.27 4.50
CA LEU A 94 -22.11 -4.37 5.66
C LEU A 94 -21.50 -5.06 6.87
N MET A 95 -20.35 -4.56 7.32
CA MET A 95 -19.67 -5.05 8.53
C MET A 95 -19.63 -3.97 9.61
N GLY A 96 -19.99 -4.39 10.81
CA GLY A 96 -19.83 -3.63 12.03
C GLY A 96 -18.44 -3.79 12.61
N PHE A 97 -17.90 -2.71 13.12
CA PHE A 97 -16.64 -2.64 13.85
C PHE A 97 -16.91 -1.95 15.20
N GLU A 98 -16.16 -2.33 16.23
CA GLU A 98 -16.12 -1.61 17.51
C GLU A 98 -14.71 -1.07 17.76
N SER A 99 -14.19 -0.37 16.75
CA SER A 99 -12.80 0.06 16.71
C SER A 99 -12.67 1.42 16.04
N ALA A 100 -11.46 1.94 15.93
CA ALA A 100 -11.16 3.13 15.16
C ALA A 100 -9.91 2.88 14.30
N LEU A 101 -9.88 3.49 13.13
CA LEU A 101 -8.69 3.56 12.30
C LEU A 101 -7.83 4.71 12.81
N LYS A 102 -6.68 4.41 13.43
CA LYS A 102 -5.81 5.38 14.08
C LYS A 102 -4.48 5.50 13.34
N ASN A 103 -4.06 6.73 13.13
CA ASN A 103 -2.72 7.03 12.64
C ASN A 103 -1.78 7.25 13.82
N ILE A 104 -0.88 6.30 14.08
CA ILE A 104 0.17 6.41 15.09
C ILE A 104 1.50 6.93 14.52
N GLY A 105 1.56 7.14 13.21
CA GLY A 105 2.72 7.73 12.54
C GLY A 105 2.78 9.25 12.70
N THR A 106 3.84 9.83 12.17
CA THR A 106 4.12 11.27 12.23
C THR A 106 3.58 12.02 11.01
N GLY A 107 3.35 11.32 9.90
CA GLY A 107 2.77 11.87 8.68
C GLY A 107 1.26 11.68 8.54
N VAL A 108 0.67 12.36 7.54
CA VAL A 108 -0.72 12.14 7.13
C VAL A 108 -0.81 10.88 6.28
N ALA A 109 -1.77 10.01 6.59
CA ALA A 109 -2.10 8.86 5.75
C ALA A 109 -3.14 9.28 4.70
N MET A 110 -2.73 9.30 3.46
CA MET A 110 -3.54 9.66 2.30
C MET A 110 -4.25 8.42 1.76
N ASN A 111 -5.51 8.58 1.36
CA ASN A 111 -6.38 7.54 0.79
C ASN A 111 -6.25 6.15 1.46
N PRO A 112 -6.51 6.02 2.77
CA PRO A 112 -6.51 4.71 3.40
C PRO A 112 -7.58 3.81 2.77
N THR A 113 -7.20 2.61 2.37
CA THR A 113 -8.11 1.57 1.88
C THR A 113 -8.00 0.36 2.81
N MET A 114 -9.12 -0.11 3.35
CA MET A 114 -9.18 -1.37 4.08
C MET A 114 -9.58 -2.50 3.14
N LEU A 115 -8.78 -3.55 3.17
CA LEU A 115 -8.96 -4.79 2.41
C LEU A 115 -9.10 -5.92 3.42
N ILE A 116 -10.20 -6.67 3.36
CA ILE A 116 -10.37 -7.89 4.15
C ILE A 116 -10.27 -9.08 3.21
N ARG A 117 -9.22 -9.88 3.39
CA ARG A 117 -8.97 -11.07 2.58
C ARG A 117 -9.28 -12.30 3.38
N PHE A 118 -10.16 -13.15 2.85
CA PHE A 118 -10.51 -14.43 3.45
C PHE A 118 -9.67 -15.55 2.85
N GLU A 119 -9.21 -16.47 3.68
CA GLU A 119 -8.41 -17.64 3.29
C GLU A 119 -7.16 -17.29 2.48
N ASN A 120 -6.65 -16.07 2.66
CA ASN A 120 -5.56 -15.51 1.87
C ASN A 120 -5.80 -15.55 0.34
N SER A 121 -7.06 -15.46 -0.09
CA SER A 121 -7.48 -15.54 -1.50
C SER A 121 -7.93 -14.17 -2.03
N ALA A 122 -7.31 -13.72 -3.13
CA ALA A 122 -7.65 -12.45 -3.80
C ALA A 122 -9.09 -12.39 -4.34
N VAL A 123 -9.68 -13.54 -4.69
CA VAL A 123 -11.07 -13.64 -5.17
C VAL A 123 -12.11 -13.68 -4.04
N LYS A 124 -11.66 -13.52 -2.79
CA LYS A 124 -12.48 -13.42 -1.58
C LYS A 124 -12.06 -12.17 -0.82
N GLU A 125 -12.22 -11.01 -1.46
CA GLU A 125 -11.80 -9.73 -0.90
C GLU A 125 -12.99 -8.78 -0.71
N LEU A 126 -12.95 -8.05 0.40
CA LEU A 126 -13.84 -6.94 0.69
C LEU A 126 -12.99 -5.68 0.76
N GLU A 127 -13.38 -4.63 0.03
CA GLU A 127 -12.63 -3.38 -0.10
C GLU A 127 -13.50 -2.18 0.29
N THR A 128 -12.91 -1.22 0.99
CA THR A 128 -13.53 0.08 1.27
C THR A 128 -12.47 1.15 1.45
N ASP A 129 -12.78 2.36 0.98
CA ASP A 129 -11.90 3.52 1.08
C ASP A 129 -12.33 4.44 2.23
N PHE A 130 -11.36 5.18 2.76
CA PHE A 130 -11.56 6.17 3.81
C PHE A 130 -10.96 7.52 3.42
N SER A 131 -11.42 8.57 4.08
CA SER A 131 -10.80 9.89 4.01
C SER A 131 -9.39 9.87 4.61
N PRO A 132 -8.51 10.82 4.23
CA PRO A 132 -7.19 10.95 4.83
C PRO A 132 -7.22 11.03 6.36
N VAL A 133 -6.25 10.40 7.02
CA VAL A 133 -6.10 10.38 8.49
C VAL A 133 -4.85 11.16 8.89
N ALA A 134 -5.04 12.29 9.57
CA ALA A 134 -3.93 13.09 10.09
C ALA A 134 -3.14 12.34 11.17
N ALA A 135 -1.87 12.72 11.38
CA ALA A 135 -1.02 12.15 12.42
C ALA A 135 -1.68 12.29 13.81
N GLY A 136 -1.67 11.21 14.59
CA GLY A 136 -2.27 11.15 15.92
C GLY A 136 -3.80 11.14 15.96
N SER A 137 -4.47 11.28 14.81
CA SER A 137 -5.95 11.28 14.74
C SER A 137 -6.52 9.86 14.56
N SER A 138 -7.82 9.73 14.83
CA SER A 138 -8.56 8.48 14.65
C SER A 138 -9.88 8.71 13.93
N LEU A 139 -10.25 7.75 13.09
CA LEU A 139 -11.55 7.67 12.42
C LEU A 139 -12.35 6.52 13.04
N PRO A 140 -13.56 6.77 13.60
CA PRO A 140 -14.37 5.71 14.18
C PRO A 140 -14.82 4.73 13.09
N LEU A 141 -14.66 3.44 13.37
CA LEU A 141 -15.14 2.33 12.55
C LEU A 141 -16.36 1.76 13.26
N GLU A 142 -17.57 2.12 12.79
CA GLU A 142 -18.83 1.64 13.37
C GLU A 142 -19.57 0.69 12.42
N LYS A 143 -20.14 1.20 11.33
CA LYS A 143 -20.79 0.41 10.28
C LYS A 143 -20.19 0.80 8.95
N ILE A 144 -19.55 -0.15 8.29
CA ILE A 144 -18.75 0.11 7.10
C ILE A 144 -19.29 -0.74 5.96
N VAL A 145 -19.54 -0.08 4.84
CA VAL A 145 -19.98 -0.71 3.60
C VAL A 145 -18.74 -1.09 2.81
N PHE A 146 -18.59 -2.37 2.53
CA PHE A 146 -17.52 -2.89 1.67
C PHE A 146 -18.07 -3.22 0.30
N SER A 147 -17.29 -2.90 -0.72
CA SER A 147 -17.45 -3.49 -2.05
C SER A 147 -16.84 -4.88 -2.03
N ALA A 148 -17.58 -5.86 -2.54
CA ALA A 148 -17.18 -7.24 -2.51
C ALA A 148 -16.63 -7.70 -3.86
N ARG A 149 -15.37 -8.14 -3.88
CA ARG A 149 -14.75 -8.89 -4.99
C ARG A 149 -14.83 -10.36 -4.63
N LEU A 150 -15.99 -10.95 -4.91
CA LEU A 150 -16.31 -12.32 -4.56
C LEU A 150 -16.52 -13.14 -5.82
N ASP A 151 -16.06 -14.39 -5.77
CA ASP A 151 -16.44 -15.39 -6.75
C ASP A 151 -17.98 -15.50 -6.85
N SER A 152 -18.45 -15.78 -8.05
CA SER A 152 -19.83 -16.13 -8.39
C SER A 152 -20.46 -17.16 -7.44
N ALA A 153 -19.67 -18.04 -6.84
CA ALA A 153 -20.13 -19.01 -5.84
C ALA A 153 -20.80 -18.35 -4.61
N PHE A 154 -20.32 -17.18 -4.18
CA PHE A 154 -20.84 -16.43 -3.03
C PHE A 154 -22.06 -15.57 -3.36
N LEU A 155 -22.38 -15.44 -4.66
CA LEU A 155 -23.45 -14.61 -5.16
C LEU A 155 -24.66 -15.46 -5.58
N ASP A 156 -25.86 -14.94 -5.33
CA ASP A 156 -27.10 -15.51 -5.86
C ASP A 156 -27.30 -15.14 -7.35
N GLN A 157 -28.40 -15.62 -7.94
CA GLN A 157 -28.73 -15.36 -9.34
C GLN A 157 -28.92 -13.85 -9.66
N ASN A 158 -29.17 -13.03 -8.63
CA ASN A 158 -29.33 -11.58 -8.74
C ASN A 158 -28.03 -10.83 -8.43
N ARG A 159 -26.88 -11.53 -8.36
CA ARG A 159 -25.59 -10.99 -7.94
C ARG A 159 -25.64 -10.34 -6.56
N ARG A 160 -26.38 -10.96 -5.63
CA ARG A 160 -26.42 -10.54 -4.21
C ARG A 160 -25.68 -11.55 -3.37
N PHE A 161 -25.02 -11.08 -2.33
CA PHE A 161 -24.34 -11.94 -1.38
C PHE A 161 -25.34 -12.92 -0.75
N LYS A 162 -25.08 -14.23 -0.84
CA LYS A 162 -25.94 -15.26 -0.21
C LYS A 162 -25.86 -15.17 1.31
N PRO A 163 -26.97 -15.00 2.06
CA PRO A 163 -26.93 -14.85 3.51
C PRO A 163 -26.22 -15.98 4.27
N GLU A 164 -26.36 -17.22 3.79
CA GLU A 164 -25.74 -18.41 4.40
C GLU A 164 -24.20 -18.38 4.28
N GLU A 165 -23.71 -17.96 3.11
CA GLU A 165 -22.28 -17.80 2.86
C GLU A 165 -21.67 -16.69 3.73
N TYR A 166 -22.50 -15.76 4.22
CA TYR A 166 -22.02 -14.54 4.87
C TYR A 166 -21.49 -14.87 6.26
N GLN A 167 -22.24 -15.70 6.98
CA GLN A 167 -21.81 -16.22 8.28
C GLN A 167 -20.62 -17.17 8.13
N HIS A 168 -20.58 -17.96 7.05
CA HIS A 168 -19.47 -18.87 6.78
C HIS A 168 -18.16 -18.12 6.51
N LEU A 169 -18.20 -17.07 5.70
CA LEU A 169 -17.05 -16.21 5.35
C LEU A 169 -16.35 -15.66 6.59
N ILE A 170 -17.09 -15.19 7.59
CA ILE A 170 -16.52 -14.63 8.83
C ILE A 170 -15.91 -15.71 9.72
N GLY A 171 -16.42 -16.94 9.63
CA GLY A 171 -15.84 -18.11 10.29
C GLY A 171 -14.44 -18.47 9.77
N GLN A 172 -14.16 -18.22 8.49
CA GLN A 172 -12.90 -18.52 7.82
C GLN A 172 -11.72 -17.70 8.36
N SER A 173 -10.49 -18.15 8.09
CA SER A 173 -9.32 -17.32 8.37
C SER A 173 -9.40 -16.03 7.54
N TRP A 174 -9.00 -14.91 8.14
CA TRP A 174 -8.97 -13.65 7.44
C TRP A 174 -7.76 -12.81 7.87
N ASP A 175 -7.34 -11.93 6.96
CA ASP A 175 -6.34 -10.90 7.19
C ASP A 175 -6.95 -9.57 6.76
N ILE A 176 -6.83 -8.55 7.61
CA ILE A 176 -7.19 -7.18 7.24
C ILE A 176 -5.91 -6.44 6.87
N PHE A 177 -5.87 -5.89 5.68
CA PHE A 177 -4.80 -5.02 5.22
C PHE A 177 -5.31 -3.59 5.13
N ILE A 178 -4.57 -2.64 5.69
CA ILE A 178 -4.80 -1.23 5.46
C ILE A 178 -3.73 -0.73 4.51
N ARG A 179 -4.09 -0.44 3.27
CA ARG A 179 -3.25 0.26 2.29
C ARG A 179 -3.38 1.77 2.53
N TYR A 180 -2.29 2.51 2.48
CA TYR A 180 -2.32 3.97 2.56
C TYR A 180 -1.08 4.57 1.89
N TYR A 181 -1.20 5.84 1.52
CA TYR A 181 -0.14 6.61 0.89
C TYR A 181 0.43 7.63 1.90
N ASP A 182 1.70 7.97 1.79
CA ASP A 182 2.20 9.21 2.40
C ASP A 182 1.97 10.42 1.48
N ILE A 183 2.36 11.60 1.95
CA ILE A 183 2.26 12.86 1.19
C ILE A 183 3.15 12.89 -0.06
N TYR A 184 4.11 11.97 -0.16
CA TYR A 184 5.03 11.82 -1.30
C TYR A 184 4.55 10.76 -2.30
N GLY A 185 3.42 10.11 -2.03
CA GLY A 185 2.85 9.06 -2.87
C GLY A 185 3.44 7.67 -2.65
N ASN A 186 4.26 7.46 -1.62
CA ASN A 186 4.75 6.11 -1.29
C ASN A 186 3.63 5.29 -0.67
N VAL A 187 3.51 4.04 -1.08
CA VAL A 187 2.49 3.11 -0.59
C VAL A 187 3.02 2.31 0.59
N TYR A 188 2.17 2.16 1.60
CA TYR A 188 2.43 1.33 2.77
C TYR A 188 1.22 0.46 3.07
N TYR A 189 1.48 -0.65 3.75
CA TYR A 189 0.46 -1.56 4.22
C TYR A 189 0.61 -1.81 5.71
N THR A 190 -0.52 -1.99 6.39
CA THR A 190 -0.53 -2.58 7.73
C THR A 190 -1.42 -3.81 7.72
N ARG A 191 -0.89 -4.95 8.16
CA ARG A 191 -1.62 -6.22 8.25
C ARG A 191 -2.09 -6.48 9.67
N HIS A 192 -3.35 -6.86 9.80
CA HIS A 192 -4.01 -7.29 11.02
C HIS A 192 -4.55 -8.72 10.84
N PRO A 193 -3.83 -9.74 11.33
CA PRO A 193 -4.27 -11.12 11.22
C PRO A 193 -5.41 -11.45 12.19
N LYS A 194 -6.28 -12.39 11.80
CA LYS A 194 -7.31 -12.98 12.67
C LYS A 194 -6.71 -13.68 13.89
N ASP A 195 -5.57 -14.34 13.72
CA ASP A 195 -4.88 -15.06 14.80
C ASP A 195 -4.43 -14.06 15.88
N PRO A 196 -4.96 -14.16 17.11
CA PRO A 196 -4.58 -13.26 18.20
C PRO A 196 -3.12 -13.44 18.60
N ASN A 197 -2.46 -14.56 18.30
CA ASN A 197 -1.05 -14.73 18.66
C ASN A 197 -0.11 -13.96 17.73
N GLN A 198 -0.60 -13.55 16.56
CA GLN A 198 0.19 -12.79 15.60
C GLN A 198 -0.01 -11.30 15.82
N ARG A 199 1.08 -10.55 15.98
CA ARG A 199 1.00 -9.08 16.05
C ARG A 199 0.64 -8.51 14.68
N TRP A 200 0.07 -7.31 14.68
CA TRP A 200 -0.03 -6.56 13.44
C TRP A 200 1.39 -6.26 12.92
N THR A 201 1.54 -6.17 11.60
CA THR A 201 2.83 -5.91 10.97
C THR A 201 2.70 -4.76 9.98
N ASN A 202 3.65 -3.82 10.03
CA ASN A 202 3.81 -2.83 8.96
C ASN A 202 4.56 -3.52 7.83
N LEU A 203 3.96 -3.54 6.65
CA LEU A 203 4.49 -4.17 5.45
C LEU A 203 4.72 -3.06 4.43
N GLY A 204 5.95 -2.88 4.00
CA GLY A 204 6.29 -1.89 2.99
C GLY A 204 7.78 -1.81 2.74
N GLU A 205 8.19 -2.19 1.54
CA GLU A 205 9.37 -1.63 0.86
C GLU A 205 8.92 -0.52 -0.11
N ARG A 206 9.85 0.35 -0.51
CA ARG A 206 9.60 1.37 -1.54
C ARG A 206 9.16 0.69 -2.85
N GLY A 207 8.01 1.11 -3.40
CA GLY A 207 7.68 0.88 -4.81
C GLY A 207 6.88 -0.38 -5.14
N GLU A 208 6.38 -1.14 -4.15
CA GLU A 208 5.45 -2.24 -4.42
C GLU A 208 4.01 -1.82 -4.12
N ASP A 209 3.23 -1.55 -5.18
CA ASP A 209 1.77 -1.38 -5.13
C ASP A 209 1.02 -2.69 -4.81
N ILE A 210 1.76 -3.73 -4.42
CA ILE A 210 1.25 -5.10 -4.31
C ILE A 210 0.81 -5.34 -2.87
N PRO A 211 -0.47 -5.69 -2.62
CA PRO A 211 -0.88 -6.14 -1.32
C PRO A 211 -0.08 -7.39 -0.93
N PRO A 212 0.57 -7.42 0.25
CA PRO A 212 1.38 -8.55 0.66
C PRO A 212 0.57 -9.85 0.62
N GLY A 213 1.16 -10.90 0.02
CA GLY A 213 0.53 -12.20 -0.14
C GLY A 213 -0.23 -12.45 -1.45
N LYS A 214 -0.34 -11.47 -2.37
CA LYS A 214 -0.69 -11.77 -3.77
C LYS A 214 0.54 -12.33 -4.48
N SER A 215 0.40 -13.50 -5.09
CA SER A 215 1.44 -14.02 -5.97
C SER A 215 1.50 -13.20 -7.27
N LYS A 216 2.68 -13.13 -7.88
CA LYS A 216 2.85 -12.51 -9.19
C LYS A 216 1.91 -13.12 -10.25
N ALA A 217 1.67 -14.42 -10.17
CA ALA A 217 0.76 -15.15 -11.05
C ALA A 217 -0.70 -14.74 -10.87
N GLU A 218 -1.16 -14.50 -9.64
CA GLU A 218 -2.52 -14.00 -9.38
C GLU A 218 -2.70 -12.58 -9.93
N MET A 219 -1.68 -11.73 -9.83
CA MET A 219 -1.72 -10.41 -10.45
C MET A 219 -1.76 -10.47 -11.97
N GLU A 220 -0.92 -11.31 -12.58
CA GLU A 220 -0.91 -11.50 -14.03
C GLU A 220 -2.26 -12.04 -14.52
N ALA A 221 -2.91 -12.92 -13.75
CA ALA A 221 -4.26 -13.40 -14.02
C ALA A 221 -5.32 -12.29 -13.88
N GLU A 222 -5.26 -11.45 -12.85
CA GLU A 222 -6.16 -10.28 -12.69
C GLU A 222 -5.97 -9.27 -13.83
N LEU A 223 -4.71 -8.97 -14.20
CA LEU A 223 -4.38 -8.05 -15.29
C LEU A 223 -4.89 -8.59 -16.63
N ALA A 224 -4.75 -9.91 -16.86
CA ALA A 224 -5.26 -10.60 -18.04
C ALA A 224 -6.79 -10.58 -18.11
N MET A 225 -7.49 -10.75 -16.99
CA MET A 225 -8.97 -10.64 -16.94
C MET A 225 -9.45 -9.21 -17.20
N LEU A 226 -8.74 -8.19 -16.71
CA LEU A 226 -9.08 -6.79 -16.98
C LEU A 226 -8.82 -6.39 -18.44
N THR A 227 -7.78 -6.94 -19.07
CA THR A 227 -7.49 -6.69 -20.49
C THR A 227 -8.42 -7.46 -21.44
N SER A 228 -8.89 -8.64 -21.08
CA SER A 228 -9.88 -9.37 -21.89
C SER A 228 -11.28 -8.74 -21.83
N THR A 229 -11.68 -8.19 -20.68
CA THR A 229 -12.96 -7.47 -20.55
C THR A 229 -12.98 -6.15 -21.35
N SER A 230 -11.80 -5.58 -21.63
CA SER A 230 -11.62 -4.36 -22.42
C SER A 230 -11.75 -4.59 -23.94
N SER A 231 -11.38 -5.78 -24.43
CA SER A 231 -11.48 -6.10 -25.87
C SER A 231 -12.92 -6.32 -26.35
N ASP A 232 -13.81 -6.81 -25.49
CA ASP A 232 -15.22 -7.07 -25.86
C ASP A 232 -16.04 -5.78 -26.07
N TYR A 233 -15.60 -4.63 -25.55
CA TYR A 233 -16.28 -3.35 -25.78
C TYR A 233 -15.90 -2.67 -27.11
N ARG A 234 -14.97 -3.24 -27.90
CA ARG A 234 -14.57 -2.67 -29.20
C ARG A 234 -15.24 -3.33 -30.42
N GLU A 235 -15.98 -4.42 -30.25
CA GLU A 235 -16.67 -5.10 -31.38
C GLU A 235 -18.16 -4.74 -31.54
N VAL A 236 -18.68 -3.78 -30.78
CA VAL A 236 -20.04 -3.25 -30.99
C VAL A 236 -19.97 -1.77 -31.39
N ARG A 237 -19.53 -1.51 -32.62
CA ARG A 237 -19.87 -0.29 -33.37
C ARG A 237 -19.96 -0.56 -34.87
#